data_AF-A0A4Y2RMR2-F1
#
_entry.id   AF-A0A4Y2RMR2-F1
#
_cell.length_a   1.000
_cell.length_b   1.000
_cell.length_c   1.000
_cell.angle_alpha   90.00
_cell.angle_beta   90.00
_cell.angle_gamma   90.00
#
_symmetry.space_group_name_H-M   'P 1'
#
loop_
_entity.id
_entity.type
_entity.pdbx_description
1 polymer ?
#
loop_
_entity_poly.entity_id
_entity_poly.type
_entity_poly.pdbx_seq_one_letter_code
_entity_poly.pdbx_strand_id
1 'polypeptide(L)'
;MGSVLSGLALNPDLYFIENEFDQRTAYEAVKNLIAEGNGGIHFLHAPGGTGKIFIINLILTEARSERNIALVSASSGITYTLLDGGNTAHSAFQLPLNLVQTENPICNISKSSVKAAVLRTCQFIVWDECTMTNKKASEALDQTNYA
;
A
#
# COMPACT_ATOMS: atom_id res chain seq x y z
N MET A 1 13.42 33.58 -12.33
CA MET A 1 14.33 33.67 -11.17
C MET A 1 13.86 32.60 -10.18
N GLY A 2 14.53 31.44 -10.19
CA GLY A 2 14.48 30.38 -9.16
C GLY A 2 13.19 29.59 -8.95
N SER A 3 12.87 28.62 -9.82
CA SER A 3 11.96 27.52 -9.47
C SER A 3 12.69 26.54 -8.54
N VAL A 4 12.32 26.55 -7.27
CA VAL A 4 12.69 25.51 -6.29
C VAL A 4 11.91 24.25 -6.62
N LEU A 5 12.37 23.44 -7.58
CA LEU A 5 11.84 22.08 -7.80
C LEU A 5 12.91 21.04 -8.17
N SER A 6 14.20 21.36 -8.02
CA SER A 6 15.28 20.37 -8.21
C SER A 6 15.67 19.64 -6.91
N GLY A 7 14.74 19.45 -5.97
CA GLY A 7 15.09 19.06 -4.60
C GLY A 7 14.08 18.20 -3.83
N LEU A 8 13.19 17.44 -4.49
CA LEU A 8 12.21 16.58 -3.80
C LEU A 8 12.45 15.06 -3.93
N ALA A 9 13.65 14.63 -4.33
CA ALA A 9 14.12 13.27 -4.04
C ALA A 9 14.86 13.24 -2.69
N LEU A 10 14.22 13.71 -1.61
CA LEU A 10 14.80 13.65 -0.25
C LEU A 10 14.43 12.36 0.49
N ASN A 11 13.61 11.49 -0.12
CA ASN A 11 13.25 10.21 0.45
C ASN A 11 13.14 9.17 -0.68
N PRO A 12 14.01 8.14 -0.73
CA PRO A 12 13.94 7.09 -1.75
C PRO A 12 12.64 6.28 -1.69
N ASP A 13 11.92 6.37 -0.56
CA ASP A 13 10.67 5.64 -0.35
C ASP A 13 9.42 6.43 -0.77
N LEU A 14 9.56 7.66 -1.30
CA LEU A 14 8.43 8.51 -1.67
C LEU A 14 8.45 8.89 -3.16
N TYR A 15 7.46 8.41 -3.89
CA TYR A 15 7.26 8.68 -5.32
C TYR A 15 6.16 9.73 -5.52
N PHE A 16 6.51 10.86 -6.10
CA PHE A 16 5.57 11.94 -6.45
C PHE A 16 5.12 11.81 -7.90
N ILE A 17 3.81 11.92 -8.14
CA ILE A 17 3.22 11.89 -9.47
C ILE A 17 2.48 13.20 -9.75
N GLU A 18 3.06 14.05 -10.60
CA GLU A 18 2.44 15.31 -11.04
C GLU A 18 2.03 15.29 -12.51
N ASN A 19 2.63 14.41 -13.32
CA ASN A 19 2.38 14.29 -14.75
C ASN A 19 2.59 12.85 -15.27
N GLU A 20 2.32 12.61 -16.56
CA GLU A 20 2.45 11.29 -17.21
C GLU A 20 3.89 10.73 -17.18
N PHE A 21 4.90 11.59 -17.26
CA PHE A 21 6.29 11.15 -17.15
C PHE A 21 6.59 10.62 -15.74
N ASP A 22 6.08 11.28 -14.70
CA ASP A 22 6.20 10.80 -13.33
C ASP A 22 5.40 9.51 -13.09
N GLN A 23 4.24 9.36 -13.73
CA GLN A 23 3.45 8.13 -13.68
C GLN A 23 4.28 6.93 -14.15
N ARG A 24 4.91 7.07 -15.32
CA ARG A 24 5.78 6.02 -15.88
C ARG A 24 6.98 5.75 -14.98
N THR A 25 7.62 6.81 -14.48
CA THR A 25 8.79 6.70 -13.61
C THR A 25 8.44 5.96 -12.30
N ALA A 26 7.31 6.30 -11.67
CA ALA A 26 6.83 5.64 -10.46
C ALA A 26 6.46 4.18 -10.72
N TYR A 27 5.77 3.90 -11.84
CA TYR A 27 5.43 2.52 -12.23
C TYR A 27 6.68 1.64 -12.40
N GLU A 28 7.67 2.09 -13.18
CA GLU A 28 8.91 1.33 -13.39
C GLU A 28 9.69 1.14 -12.09
N ALA A 29 9.75 2.18 -11.24
CA ALA A 29 10.43 2.11 -9.95
C ALA A 29 9.78 1.08 -9.02
N VAL A 30 8.45 1.11 -8.87
CA VAL A 30 7.72 0.16 -8.03
C VAL A 30 7.80 -1.26 -8.59
N LYS A 31 7.73 -1.42 -9.91
CA LYS A 31 7.89 -2.72 -10.57
C LYS A 31 9.26 -3.33 -10.29
N ASN A 32 10.33 -2.56 -10.43
CA ASN A 32 11.69 -3.03 -10.14
C ASN A 32 11.84 -3.38 -8.65
N LEU A 33 11.27 -2.57 -7.75
CA LEU A 33 11.29 -2.85 -6.32
C LEU A 33 10.63 -4.20 -5.97
N ILE A 34 9.47 -4.46 -6.56
CA ILE A 34 8.75 -5.73 -6.40
C ILE A 34 9.58 -6.90 -6.96
N ALA A 35 10.21 -6.73 -8.13
CA ALA A 35 11.01 -7.76 -8.78
C ALA A 35 12.30 -8.09 -8.01
N GLU A 36 12.94 -7.09 -7.40
CA GLU A 36 14.14 -7.25 -6.59
C GLU A 36 13.86 -7.96 -5.25
N GLY A 37 12.60 -8.01 -4.81
CA GLY A 37 12.23 -8.59 -3.52
C GLY A 37 12.74 -7.77 -2.33
N ASN A 38 13.14 -6.53 -2.58
CA ASN A 38 13.54 -5.58 -1.55
C ASN A 38 12.27 -5.15 -0.80
N GLY A 39 12.02 -5.79 0.34
CA GLY A 39 10.92 -5.40 1.22
C GLY A 39 11.07 -3.97 1.74
N GLY A 40 9.98 -3.38 2.21
CA GLY A 40 9.99 -2.00 2.69
C GLY A 40 8.60 -1.37 2.65
N ILE A 41 8.49 -0.18 3.22
CA ILE A 41 7.27 0.65 3.11
C ILE A 41 7.58 1.81 2.19
N HIS A 42 6.91 1.83 1.04
CA HIS A 42 7.03 2.89 0.05
C HIS A 42 5.71 3.64 -0.08
N PHE A 43 5.79 4.92 -0.42
CA PHE A 43 4.68 5.85 -0.50
C PHE A 43 4.53 6.38 -1.91
N LEU A 44 3.33 6.28 -2.45
CA LEU A 44 2.96 6.88 -3.71
C LEU A 44 2.07 8.11 -3.43
N HIS A 45 2.60 9.30 -3.70
CA HIS A 45 1.90 10.56 -3.52
C HIS A 45 1.51 11.17 -4.87
N ALA A 46 0.23 11.48 -5.01
CA ALA A 46 -0.36 11.90 -6.28
C ALA A 46 -1.56 12.81 -5.98
N PRO A 47 -1.58 14.06 -6.49
CA PRO A 47 -2.74 14.92 -6.40
C PRO A 47 -3.99 14.31 -7.05
N GLY A 48 -5.17 14.86 -6.72
CA GLY A 48 -6.41 14.44 -7.34
C GLY A 48 -6.34 14.55 -8.87
N GLY A 49 -6.72 13.48 -9.58
CA GLY A 49 -6.74 13.45 -11.04
C GLY A 49 -5.43 13.06 -11.72
N THR A 50 -4.34 12.81 -10.99
CA THR A 50 -3.03 12.43 -11.61
C THR A 50 -2.85 10.92 -11.82
N GLY A 51 -3.94 10.14 -11.87
CA GLY A 51 -3.87 8.74 -12.28
C GLY A 51 -3.29 7.75 -11.25
N LYS A 52 -3.23 8.12 -9.96
CA LYS A 52 -2.76 7.22 -8.87
C LYS A 52 -3.43 5.84 -8.90
N ILE A 53 -4.77 5.82 -8.96
CA ILE A 53 -5.58 4.60 -8.98
C ILE A 53 -5.26 3.77 -10.23
N PHE A 54 -5.04 4.42 -11.38
CA PHE A 54 -4.65 3.74 -12.61
C PHE A 54 -3.32 2.99 -12.46
N ILE A 55 -2.30 3.63 -11.90
CA ILE A 55 -1.00 2.99 -11.63
C ILE A 55 -1.14 1.83 -10.65
N ILE A 56 -1.88 2.02 -9.55
CA ILE A 56 -2.12 0.96 -8.57
C ILE A 56 -2.76 -0.25 -9.25
N ASN A 57 -3.83 -0.04 -10.02
CA ASN A 57 -4.50 -1.12 -10.74
C ASN A 57 -3.60 -1.79 -11.79
N LEU A 58 -2.75 -1.02 -12.47
CA LEU A 58 -1.79 -1.54 -13.44
C LEU A 58 -0.81 -2.51 -12.76
N ILE A 59 -0.21 -2.10 -11.64
CA ILE A 59 0.75 -2.92 -10.87
C ILE A 59 0.07 -4.17 -10.30
N LEU A 60 -1.15 -4.03 -9.75
CA LEU A 60 -1.94 -5.17 -9.25
C LEU A 60 -2.25 -6.16 -10.37
N THR A 61 -2.68 -5.66 -11.54
CA THR A 61 -3.04 -6.49 -12.68
C THR A 61 -1.84 -7.25 -13.21
N GLU A 62 -0.69 -6.59 -13.34
CA GLU A 62 0.55 -7.20 -13.82
C GLU A 62 1.00 -8.32 -12.88
N ALA A 63 1.09 -8.07 -11.57
CA ALA A 63 1.49 -9.08 -10.60
C ALA A 63 0.54 -10.29 -10.59
N ARG A 64 -0.78 -10.05 -10.68
CA ARG A 64 -1.78 -11.12 -10.75
C ARG A 64 -1.73 -11.90 -12.05
N SER A 65 -1.38 -11.25 -13.17
CA SER A 65 -1.18 -11.92 -14.46
C SER A 65 -0.02 -12.92 -14.41
N GLU A 66 0.99 -12.64 -13.58
CA GLU A 66 2.11 -13.52 -13.28
C GLU A 66 1.80 -14.57 -12.19
N ARG A 67 0.54 -14.66 -11.76
CA ARG A 67 0.04 -15.54 -10.69
C ARG A 67 0.61 -15.23 -9.30
N ASN A 68 1.15 -14.02 -9.10
CA ASN A 68 1.55 -13.56 -7.78
C ASN A 68 0.32 -13.12 -6.97
N ILE A 69 0.40 -13.27 -5.65
CA ILE A 69 -0.63 -12.78 -4.73
C ILE A 69 -0.33 -11.31 -4.43
N ALA A 70 -1.14 -10.41 -4.99
CA ALA A 70 -1.06 -8.97 -4.75
C ALA A 70 -2.35 -8.47 -4.08
N LEU A 71 -2.21 -7.87 -2.90
CA LEU A 71 -3.34 -7.41 -2.09
C LEU A 71 -3.50 -5.90 -2.20
N VAL A 72 -4.75 -5.45 -2.13
CA VAL A 72 -5.06 -4.03 -2.06
C VAL A 72 -6.13 -3.75 -1.02
N SER A 73 -5.92 -2.67 -0.30
CA SER A 73 -6.77 -2.20 0.77
C SER A 73 -6.92 -0.68 0.69
N ALA A 74 -8.10 -0.16 1.02
CA ALA A 74 -8.33 1.28 1.15
C ALA A 74 -8.88 1.63 2.54
N SER A 75 -8.61 2.84 3.01
CA SER A 75 -9.16 3.31 4.29
C SER A 75 -10.67 3.64 4.19
N SER A 76 -11.11 4.22 3.07
CA SER A 76 -12.53 4.54 2.80
C SER A 76 -13.28 3.45 2.02
N GLY A 77 -14.59 3.38 2.27
CA GLY A 77 -15.52 2.45 1.64
C GLY A 77 -15.82 2.72 0.16
N ILE A 78 -15.51 3.89 -0.39
CA ILE A 78 -15.71 4.17 -1.83
C ILE A 78 -14.46 3.80 -2.61
N THR A 79 -13.29 4.04 -2.03
CA THR A 79 -12.00 3.90 -2.70
C THR A 79 -11.63 2.45 -2.99
N TYR A 80 -11.99 1.49 -2.13
CA TYR A 80 -11.74 0.07 -2.41
C TYR A 80 -12.47 -0.44 -3.66
N THR A 81 -13.61 0.16 -4.02
CA THR A 81 -14.38 -0.25 -5.22
C THR A 81 -13.68 0.10 -6.53
N LEU A 82 -12.76 1.08 -6.48
CA LEU A 82 -11.95 1.49 -7.64
C LEU A 82 -10.68 0.66 -7.76
N LEU A 83 -10.37 -0.18 -6.76
CA LEU A 83 -9.19 -1.01 -6.68
C LEU A 83 -9.58 -2.46 -6.96
N ASP A 84 -8.92 -3.08 -7.94
CA ASP A 84 -9.28 -4.45 -8.32
C ASP A 84 -9.05 -5.43 -7.15
N GLY A 85 -10.11 -6.15 -6.75
CA GLY A 85 -10.08 -7.03 -5.57
C GLY A 85 -9.91 -6.31 -4.23
N GLY A 86 -10.24 -5.01 -4.16
CA GLY A 86 -10.07 -4.20 -2.96
C GLY A 86 -10.97 -4.57 -1.80
N ASN A 87 -10.46 -4.35 -0.59
CA ASN A 87 -11.19 -4.42 0.66
C ASN A 87 -10.92 -3.14 1.48
N THR A 88 -11.70 -2.91 2.53
CA THR A 88 -11.34 -1.85 3.51
C THR A 88 -10.19 -2.33 4.40
N ALA A 89 -9.32 -1.42 4.87
CA ALA A 89 -8.22 -1.78 5.76
C ALA A 89 -8.67 -2.50 7.03
N HIS A 90 -9.82 -2.09 7.56
CA HIS A 90 -10.43 -2.73 8.71
C HIS A 90 -10.79 -4.20 8.43
N SER A 91 -11.41 -4.51 7.29
CA SER A 91 -11.79 -5.88 6.92
C SER A 91 -10.60 -6.71 6.43
N ALA A 92 -9.68 -6.09 5.67
CA ALA A 92 -8.47 -6.73 5.17
C ALA A 92 -7.60 -7.22 6.34
N PHE A 93 -7.29 -6.33 7.29
CA PHE A 93 -6.34 -6.61 8.36
C PHE A 93 -6.99 -6.98 9.71
N GLN A 94 -8.33 -6.98 9.82
CA GLN A 94 -9.03 -7.22 11.10
C GLN A 94 -8.50 -6.29 12.21
N LEU A 95 -8.37 -5.00 11.88
CA LEU A 95 -7.87 -3.99 12.81
C LEU A 95 -8.76 -3.95 14.07
N PRO A 96 -8.19 -3.87 15.28
CA PRO A 96 -8.98 -3.77 16.50
C PRO A 96 -9.80 -2.47 16.51
N LEU A 97 -10.99 -2.47 17.12
CA LEU A 97 -11.83 -1.26 17.18
C LEU A 97 -11.23 -0.17 18.09
N ASN A 98 -10.47 -0.58 19.12
CA ASN A 98 -9.90 0.32 20.13
C ASN A 98 -8.41 0.65 19.89
N LEU A 99 -8.00 0.81 18.62
CA LEU A 99 -6.60 1.10 18.24
C LEU A 99 -5.94 2.20 19.10
N VAL A 100 -6.67 3.28 19.40
CA VAL A 100 -6.13 4.45 20.11
C VAL A 100 -5.73 4.11 21.55
N GLN A 101 -6.44 3.20 22.21
CA GLN A 101 -6.26 2.88 23.63
C GLN A 101 -5.27 1.74 23.88
N THR A 102 -4.88 1.00 22.83
CA THR A 102 -3.90 -0.09 22.94
C THR A 102 -2.49 0.46 22.70
N GLU A 103 -1.55 0.18 23.61
CA GLU A 103 -0.15 0.60 23.47
C GLU A 103 0.56 -0.11 22.33
N ASN A 104 0.39 -1.44 22.25
CA ASN A 104 0.93 -2.30 21.18
C ASN A 104 -0.24 -3.00 20.47
N PRO A 105 -0.98 -2.30 19.61
CA PRO A 105 -2.10 -2.90 18.89
C PRO A 105 -1.59 -3.99 17.96
N ILE A 106 -2.33 -5.09 17.84
CA ILE A 106 -2.06 -6.16 16.87
C ILE A 106 -3.32 -6.40 16.05
N CYS A 107 -3.15 -6.83 14.81
CA CYS A 107 -4.26 -7.25 13.97
C CYS A 107 -4.93 -8.49 14.60
N ASN A 108 -6.26 -8.57 14.59
CA ASN A 108 -6.99 -9.72 15.13
C ASN A 108 -7.02 -10.89 14.12
N ILE A 109 -5.84 -11.29 13.64
CA ILE A 109 -5.63 -12.34 12.67
C ILE A 109 -4.92 -13.50 13.36
N SER A 110 -5.58 -14.66 13.44
CA SER A 110 -4.95 -15.88 13.95
C SER A 110 -3.83 -16.35 13.01
N LYS A 111 -2.69 -16.77 13.57
CA LYS A 111 -1.53 -17.28 12.81
C LYS A 111 -1.86 -18.47 11.90
N SER A 112 -2.79 -19.33 12.33
CA SER A 112 -3.26 -20.50 11.60
C SER A 112 -4.39 -20.21 10.61
N SER A 113 -4.85 -18.96 10.53
CA SER A 113 -5.93 -18.59 9.61
C SER A 113 -5.46 -18.59 8.16
N VAL A 114 -6.41 -18.82 7.24
CA VAL A 114 -6.20 -18.68 5.80
C VAL A 114 -5.70 -17.27 5.46
N LYS A 115 -6.23 -16.24 6.14
CA LYS A 115 -5.82 -14.85 5.94
C LYS A 115 -4.34 -14.62 6.29
N ALA A 116 -3.86 -15.20 7.39
CA ALA A 116 -2.43 -15.14 7.72
C ALA A 116 -1.58 -15.87 6.67
N ALA A 117 -2.05 -16.99 6.13
CA ALA A 117 -1.35 -17.68 5.04
C ALA A 117 -1.26 -16.83 3.77
N VAL A 118 -2.33 -16.12 3.42
CA VAL A 118 -2.33 -15.17 2.29
C VAL A 118 -1.38 -14.00 2.53
N LEU A 119 -1.38 -13.40 3.73
CA LEU A 119 -0.48 -12.28 4.08
C LEU A 119 1.00 -12.69 4.11
N ARG A 120 1.32 -13.95 4.47
CA ARG A 120 2.69 -14.48 4.39
C ARG A 120 3.18 -14.72 2.96
N THR A 121 2.26 -15.00 2.05
CA THR A 121 2.58 -15.43 0.68
C THR A 121 2.36 -14.32 -0.34
N CYS A 122 1.74 -13.21 0.05
CA CYS A 122 1.58 -12.06 -0.82
C CYS A 122 2.93 -11.42 -1.13
N GLN A 123 3.10 -11.03 -2.39
CA GLN A 123 4.30 -10.36 -2.88
C GLN A 123 4.35 -8.91 -2.39
N PHE A 124 3.20 -8.23 -2.36
CA PHE A 124 3.06 -6.89 -1.83
C PHE A 124 1.61 -6.57 -1.42
N ILE A 125 1.47 -5.50 -0.64
CA ILE A 125 0.20 -4.94 -0.19
C ILE A 125 0.17 -3.47 -0.60
N VAL A 126 -0.87 -3.05 -1.32
CA VAL A 126 -1.17 -1.63 -1.53
C VAL A 126 -2.17 -1.15 -0.50
N TRP A 127 -1.86 -0.05 0.18
CA TRP A 127 -2.77 0.63 1.10
C TRP A 127 -3.10 2.03 0.60
N ASP A 128 -4.25 2.19 -0.04
CA ASP A 128 -4.74 3.49 -0.48
C ASP A 128 -5.38 4.29 0.66
N GLU A 129 -5.23 5.62 0.60
CA GLU A 129 -5.61 6.55 1.67
C GLU A 129 -5.03 6.15 3.03
N CYS A 130 -3.81 5.59 3.07
CA CYS A 130 -3.16 5.17 4.32
C CYS A 130 -3.06 6.31 5.35
N THR A 131 -2.95 7.57 4.89
CA THR A 131 -2.95 8.79 5.71
C THR A 131 -4.26 9.07 6.44
N MET A 132 -5.39 8.52 5.97
CA MET A 132 -6.69 8.64 6.63
C MET A 132 -6.87 7.63 7.75
N THR A 133 -5.99 6.62 7.84
CA THR A 133 -6.01 5.67 8.94
C THR A 133 -5.09 6.16 10.06
N ASN A 134 -5.46 5.87 11.32
CA ASN A 134 -4.60 6.12 12.47
C ASN A 134 -3.24 5.40 12.29
N LYS A 135 -2.13 6.08 12.57
CA LYS A 135 -0.77 5.50 12.52
C LYS A 135 -0.64 4.17 13.29
N LYS A 136 -1.41 4.00 14.36
CA LYS A 136 -1.47 2.75 15.12
C LYS A 136 -1.96 1.55 14.31
N ALA A 137 -2.67 1.75 13.20
CA ALA A 137 -3.10 0.66 12.33
C ALA A 137 -1.95 0.12 11.48
N SER A 138 -1.08 0.99 10.96
CA SER A 138 0.14 0.54 10.28
C SER A 138 1.11 -0.12 11.26
N GLU A 139 1.22 0.43 12.47
CA GLU A 139 2.00 -0.20 13.55
C GLU A 139 1.42 -1.58 13.92
N ALA A 140 0.08 -1.71 13.99
CA ALA A 140 -0.55 -3.00 14.25
C ALA A 140 -0.31 -4.03 13.16
N LEU A 141 -0.27 -3.59 11.89
CA LEU A 141 0.05 -4.47 10.77
C LEU A 141 1.51 -4.94 10.83
N ASP A 142 2.43 -4.03 11.11
CA ASP A 142 3.87 -4.29 11.22
C ASP A 142 4.22 -5.18 12.43
N GLN A 143 3.58 -4.94 13.59
CA GLN A 143 3.75 -5.74 14.81
C GLN A 143 3.12 -7.14 14.71
N THR A 144 2.21 -7.36 13.75
CA THR A 144 1.59 -8.67 13.56
C THR A 144 2.62 -9.60 12.94
N ASN A 145 3.35 -10.31 13.79
CA ASN A 145 4.28 -11.33 13.34
C ASN A 145 3.48 -12.50 12.74
N TYR A 146 3.49 -12.58 11.41
CA TYR A 146 2.86 -13.68 10.70
C TYR A 146 3.69 -14.96 10.71
N ALA A 147 4.92 -14.96 11.26
CA ALA A 147 5.75 -16.16 11.42
C ALA A 147 5.28 -17.11 12.54
#